data_AF-A0A969NUV1-F1
#
_entry.id   AF-A0A969NUV1-F1
#
_cell.length_a   1.000
_cell.length_b   1.000
_cell.length_c   1.000
_cell.angle_alpha   90.00
_cell.angle_beta   90.00
_cell.angle_gamma   90.00
#
_symmetry.space_group_name_H-M   'P 1'
#
loop_
_entity.id
_entity.type
_entity.pdbx_description
1 polymer ?
#
loop_
_entity_poly.entity_id
_entity_poly.type
_entity_poly.pdbx_seq_one_letter_code
_entity_poly.pdbx_strand_id
1 'polypeptide(L)'
;MNTQLVESLVQVINSLSSEERTLLQEKLQRQSNWKEQRSRIIKRGKIISDRNQGKPFKPSVTEIIHQMREGKDEQLMQVFCP
;
A
#
# COMPACT_ATOMS: atom_id res chain seq x y z
N MET A 1 -22.84 -2.55 -10.66
CA MET A 1 -22.00 -2.37 -11.86
C MET A 1 -22.72 -1.38 -12.77
N ASN A 2 -22.07 -0.30 -13.22
CA ASN A 2 -22.73 0.71 -14.06
C ASN A 2 -22.68 0.24 -15.53
N THR A 3 -23.75 -0.40 -15.99
CA THR A 3 -23.82 -1.04 -17.31
C THR A 3 -23.84 -0.04 -18.46
N GLN A 4 -24.51 1.11 -18.29
CA GLN A 4 -24.56 2.19 -19.30
C GLN A 4 -23.17 2.77 -19.59
N LEU A 5 -22.36 2.94 -18.54
CA LEU A 5 -20.98 3.40 -18.70
C LEU A 5 -20.13 2.38 -19.48
N VAL A 6 -20.31 1.08 -19.18
CA VAL A 6 -19.59 0.00 -19.87
C VAL A 6 -19.99 -0.06 -21.35
N GLU A 7 -21.28 0.02 -21.66
CA GLU A 7 -21.78 0.03 -23.04
C GLU A 7 -21.25 1.22 -23.85
N SER A 8 -21.26 2.40 -23.23
CA SER A 8 -20.74 3.63 -23.84
C SER A 8 -19.24 3.51 -24.16
N LEU A 9 -18.45 2.94 -23.24
CA LEU A 9 -17.03 2.68 -23.46
C LEU A 9 -16.79 1.67 -24.58
N VAL A 10 -17.60 0.60 -24.67
CA VAL A 10 -17.52 -0.39 -25.75
C VAL A 10 -17.79 0.26 -27.11
N GLN A 11 -18.80 1.13 -27.21
CA GLN A 11 -19.08 1.86 -28.44
C GLN A 11 -17.92 2.76 -28.85
N VAL A 12 -17.35 3.52 -27.91
CA VAL A 12 -16.19 4.37 -28.17
C VAL A 12 -15.01 3.54 -28.66
N ILE A 13 -14.68 2.43 -27.98
CA ILE A 13 -13.58 1.53 -28.38
C ILE A 13 -13.81 0.96 -29.79
N ASN A 14 -15.04 0.60 -30.12
CA ASN A 14 -15.37 0.06 -31.44
C ASN A 14 -15.23 1.10 -32.55
N SER A 15 -15.47 2.38 -32.25
CA SER A 15 -15.33 3.49 -33.20
C SER A 15 -13.90 3.94 -33.49
N LEU A 16 -12.93 3.49 -32.68
CA LEU A 16 -11.52 3.88 -32.82
C LEU A 16 -10.88 3.28 -34.09
N SER A 17 -10.05 4.10 -34.75
CA SER A 17 -9.17 3.66 -35.84
C SER A 17 -8.08 2.71 -35.34
N SER A 18 -7.36 2.07 -36.27
CA SER A 18 -6.24 1.17 -35.93
C SER A 18 -5.13 1.87 -35.13
N GLU A 19 -4.82 3.12 -35.49
CA GLU A 19 -3.83 3.97 -34.82
C GLU A 19 -4.31 4.36 -33.41
N GLU A 20 -5.57 4.75 -33.28
CA GLU A 20 -6.16 5.12 -31.99
C GLU A 20 -6.30 3.93 -31.05
N ARG A 21 -6.60 2.74 -31.57
CA ARG A 21 -6.59 1.47 -30.81
C ARG A 21 -5.20 1.14 -30.30
N THR A 22 -4.17 1.36 -31.13
CA THR A 22 -2.77 1.15 -30.73
C THR A 22 -2.39 2.12 -29.61
N LEU A 23 -2.71 3.40 -29.76
CA LEU A 23 -2.48 4.43 -28.74
C LEU A 23 -3.25 4.14 -27.44
N LEU A 24 -4.50 3.69 -27.54
CA LEU A 24 -5.31 3.27 -26.41
C LEU A 24 -4.65 2.09 -25.69
N GLN A 25 -4.18 1.09 -26.44
CA GLN A 25 -3.52 -0.09 -25.88
C GLN A 25 -2.20 0.29 -25.16
N GLU A 26 -1.39 1.19 -25.72
CA GLU A 26 -0.21 1.74 -25.05
C GLU A 26 -0.55 2.50 -23.77
N LYS A 27 -1.60 3.33 -23.79
CA LYS A 27 -2.07 4.08 -22.61
C LYS A 27 -2.66 3.17 -21.54
N LEU A 28 -3.36 2.09 -21.92
CA LEU A 28 -3.85 1.08 -20.99
C LEU A 28 -2.72 0.21 -20.44
N GLN A 29 -1.68 -0.05 -21.24
CA GLN A 29 -0.47 -0.73 -20.77
C GLN A 29 0.30 0.06 -19.71
N ARG A 30 0.07 1.37 -19.53
CA ARG A 30 0.58 2.11 -18.35
C ARG A 30 0.01 1.65 -17.00
N GLN A 31 -0.99 0.77 -16.97
CA GLN A 31 -1.32 0.02 -15.75
C GLN A 31 -0.29 -1.07 -15.39
N SER A 32 0.77 -1.21 -16.19
CA SER A 32 1.97 -2.00 -15.89
C SER A 32 2.74 -1.38 -14.74
N ASN A 33 2.24 -1.61 -13.52
CA ASN A 33 3.00 -2.47 -12.64
C ASN A 33 2.24 -2.94 -11.41
N TRP A 34 0.91 -2.86 -11.38
CA TRP A 34 0.17 -3.25 -10.17
C TRP A 34 0.45 -4.70 -9.75
N LYS A 35 0.58 -5.62 -10.74
CA LYS A 35 0.94 -7.03 -10.47
C LYS A 35 2.36 -7.15 -9.92
N GLU A 36 3.31 -6.40 -10.48
CA GLU A 36 4.70 -6.41 -10.00
C GLU A 36 4.80 -5.78 -8.61
N GLN A 37 4.13 -4.66 -8.36
CA GLN A 37 4.11 -4.01 -7.05
C GLN A 37 3.40 -4.88 -6.01
N ARG A 38 2.30 -5.54 -6.37
CA ARG A 38 1.65 -6.52 -5.49
C ARG A 38 2.60 -7.67 -5.15
N SER A 39 3.33 -8.19 -6.14
CA SER A 39 4.34 -9.24 -5.92
C SER A 39 5.46 -8.77 -4.98
N ARG A 40 5.97 -7.55 -5.17
CA ARG A 40 6.98 -6.93 -4.32
C ARG A 40 6.49 -6.74 -2.88
N ILE A 41 5.25 -6.29 -2.68
CA ILE A 41 4.63 -6.13 -1.35
C ILE A 41 4.54 -7.48 -0.64
N ILE A 42 4.03 -8.51 -1.32
CA ILE A 42 3.89 -9.86 -0.76
C ILE A 42 5.27 -10.43 -0.38
N LYS A 43 6.28 -10.29 -1.26
CA LYS A 43 7.65 -10.76 -1.00
C LYS A 43 8.26 -10.07 0.23
N ARG A 44 8.09 -8.75 0.35
CA ARG A 44 8.56 -7.99 1.52
C ARG A 44 7.83 -8.41 2.80
N GLY A 45 6.52 -8.62 2.73
CA GLY A 45 5.73 -9.13 3.86
C GLY A 45 6.24 -10.48 4.36
N LYS A 46 6.55 -11.40 3.44
CA LYS A 46 7.17 -12.70 3.79
C LYS A 46 8.53 -12.52 4.47
N ILE A 47 9.44 -11.72 3.90
CA ILE A 47 10.75 -11.46 4.49
C ILE A 47 10.64 -10.90 5.92
N ILE A 48 9.70 -9.97 6.15
CA ILE A 48 9.45 -9.40 7.47
C ILE A 48 8.90 -10.45 8.43
N SER A 49 7.92 -11.25 7.99
CA SER A 49 7.36 -12.33 8.77
C SER A 49 8.41 -13.38 9.15
N ASP A 50 9.24 -13.80 8.20
CA ASP A 50 10.27 -14.82 8.40
C ASP A 50 11.35 -14.34 9.38
N ARG A 51 11.76 -13.08 9.28
CA ARG A 51 12.68 -12.45 10.27
C ARG A 51 12.11 -12.49 11.68
N ASN A 52 10.79 -12.36 11.81
CA ASN A 52 10.11 -12.44 13.09
C ASN A 52 9.65 -13.87 13.45
N GLN A 53 10.04 -14.90 12.69
CA GLN A 53 9.57 -16.28 12.87
C GLN A 53 8.03 -16.43 12.88
N GLY A 54 7.34 -15.57 12.13
CA GLY A 54 5.88 -15.47 12.14
C GLY A 54 5.29 -14.91 13.44
N LYS A 55 6.11 -14.45 14.39
CA LYS A 55 5.67 -13.82 15.62
C LYS A 55 5.35 -12.34 15.35
N PRO A 56 4.36 -11.77 16.06
CA PRO A 56 4.15 -10.34 16.03
C PRO A 56 5.41 -9.60 16.52
N PHE A 57 5.59 -8.37 16.04
CA PHE A 57 6.67 -7.51 16.50
C PHE A 57 6.59 -7.36 18.03
N LYS A 58 7.72 -7.60 18.70
CA LYS A 58 7.89 -7.40 20.13
C LYS A 58 9.02 -6.39 20.38
N PRO A 59 8.80 -5.37 21.23
CA PRO A 59 7.51 -4.98 21.82
C PRO A 59 6.49 -4.55 20.74
N SER A 60 5.20 -4.67 21.06
CA SER A 60 4.14 -4.16 20.19
C SER A 60 4.25 -2.64 20.04
N VAL A 61 3.70 -2.07 18.97
CA VAL A 61 3.70 -0.61 18.78
C VAL A 61 3.06 0.11 19.97
N THR A 62 2.02 -0.47 20.56
CA THR A 62 1.37 0.06 21.76
C THR A 62 2.31 0.06 22.97
N GLU A 63 3.05 -1.03 23.19
CA GLU A 63 4.05 -1.11 24.27
C GLU A 63 5.20 -0.12 24.06
N ILE A 64 5.66 0.07 22.81
CA ILE A 64 6.67 1.08 22.48
C ILE A 64 6.17 2.47 22.84
N ILE A 65 4.94 2.82 22.43
CA ILE A 65 4.34 4.11 22.74
C ILE A 65 4.19 4.30 24.25
N HIS A 66 3.81 3.23 24.97
CA HIS A 66 3.68 3.28 26.42
C HIS A 66 5.02 3.53 27.11
N GLN A 67 6.06 2.76 26.77
CA GLN A 67 7.42 2.94 27.29
C GLN A 67 7.99 4.33 27.01
N MET A 68 7.73 4.87 25.81
CA MET A 68 8.15 6.23 25.46
C MET A 68 7.43 7.31 26.28
N ARG A 69 6.17 7.07 26.66
CA ARG A 69 5.43 7.99 27.55
C ARG A 69 5.97 7.91 28.96
N GLU A 70 6.11 6.72 29.52
CA GLU A 70 6.67 6.52 30.86
C GLU A 70 8.05 7.16 31.00
N GLY A 71 8.97 6.90 30.05
CA GLY A 71 10.30 7.50 30.09
C GLY A 71 10.31 9.02 29.91
N LYS A 72 9.28 9.60 29.27
CA LYS A 72 9.11 11.05 29.16
C LYS A 72 8.51 11.64 30.44
N ASP A 73 7.57 10.94 31.05
CA ASP A 73 6.94 11.33 32.32
C ASP A 73 7.97 11.30 33.46
N GLU A 74 8.85 10.30 33.51
CA GLU A 74 9.98 10.23 34.45
C GLU A 74 10.95 11.42 34.29
N GLN A 75 11.30 11.78 33.06
CA GLN A 75 12.13 12.95 32.78
C GLN A 75 11.47 14.25 33.25
N LEU A 76 10.16 14.40 33.02
CA LEU A 76 9.42 15.56 33.49
C LEU A 76 9.36 15.60 35.02
N MET A 77 9.12 14.47 35.69
CA MET A 77 9.12 14.40 37.15
C MET A 77 10.47 14.77 37.74
N GLN A 78 11.59 14.32 37.16
CA GLN A 78 12.94 14.73 37.60
C GLN A 78 13.21 16.23 37.42
N VAL A 79 12.63 16.87 36.41
CA VAL A 79 12.81 18.30 36.14
C VAL A 79 11.91 19.17 37.03
N PHE A 80 10.68 18.73 37.32
CA PHE A 80 9.67 19.53 38.01
C PHE A 80 9.48 19.18 39.49
N CYS A 81 10.00 18.04 39.96
CA CYS A 81 10.00 17.60 41.36
C CYS A 81 11.34 16.90 41.70
N PRO A 82 12.43 17.67 41.90
CA PRO A 82 13.73 17.12 42.27
C PRO A 82 13.78 16.58 43.71
#